data_AF-A0A949RYF8-F1
#
_entry.id   AF-A0A949RYF8-F1
#
_cell.length_a   1.000
_cell.length_b   1.000
_cell.length_c   1.000
_cell.angle_alpha   90.00
_cell.angle_beta   90.00
_cell.angle_gamma   90.00
#
_symmetry.space_group_name_H-M   'P 1'
#
loop_
_entity.id
_entity.type
_entity.pdbx_description
1 polymer ?
#
loop_
_entity_poly.entity_id
_entity_poly.type
_entity_poly.pdbx_seq_one_letter_code
_entity_poly.pdbx_strand_id
1 'polypeptide(L)'
;MLMIFEGVIGCYALVLPFLIHILSSYSFAAETGLTCLIGIAGILTGVEFPLVNKILTEHHQDIAISAGATNSADHIGAFLGAILTGVICIPLFGISGTRLILAALNIASLILIAFSIVYPGRSKAATNSPL
;
A
#
# COMPACT_ATOMS: atom_id res chain seq x y z
N MET A 1 8.39 8.61 -10.52
CA MET A 1 6.93 8.48 -10.68
C MET A 1 6.39 7.46 -9.68
N LEU A 2 6.77 6.18 -9.77
CA LEU A 2 6.33 5.12 -8.83
C LEU A 2 6.56 5.48 -7.35
N MET A 3 7.77 5.87 -6.97
CA MET A 3 8.10 6.26 -5.58
C MET A 3 7.23 7.40 -5.02
N ILE A 4 6.78 8.34 -5.88
CA ILE A 4 5.91 9.44 -5.44
C ILE A 4 4.52 8.88 -5.14
N PHE A 5 4.02 7.97 -5.98
CA PHE A 5 2.75 7.29 -5.77
C PHE A 5 2.76 6.42 -4.51
N GLU A 6 3.79 5.61 -4.30
CA GLU A 6 3.95 4.83 -3.07
C GLU A 6 3.99 5.73 -1.82
N GLY A 7 4.70 6.87 -1.90
CA GLY A 7 4.72 7.86 -0.82
C GLY A 7 3.34 8.46 -0.52
N VAL A 8 2.54 8.75 -1.56
CA VAL A 8 1.17 9.26 -1.41
C VAL A 8 0.26 8.20 -0.79
N ILE A 9 0.36 6.93 -1.22
CA ILE A 9 -0.42 5.82 -0.66
C ILE A 9 -0.04 5.56 0.80
N GLY A 10 1.26 5.56 1.12
CA GLY A 10 1.74 5.41 2.49
C GLY A 10 1.28 6.55 3.40
N CYS A 11 1.35 7.80 2.93
CA CYS A 11 0.83 8.95 3.66
C CYS A 11 -0.68 8.86 3.87
N TYR A 12 -1.43 8.47 2.83
CA TYR A 12 -2.87 8.26 2.92
C TYR A 12 -3.22 7.18 3.96
N ALA A 13 -2.52 6.04 3.93
CA ALA A 13 -2.69 4.96 4.89
C ALA A 13 -2.37 5.39 6.33
N LEU A 14 -1.42 6.31 6.53
CA LEU A 14 -1.06 6.85 7.87
C LEU A 14 -2.15 7.75 8.43
N VAL A 15 -2.75 8.57 7.58
CA VAL A 15 -3.81 9.52 7.97
C VAL A 15 -5.14 8.79 8.20
N LEU A 16 -5.36 7.66 7.52
CA LEU A 16 -6.59 6.87 7.56
C LEU A 16 -7.07 6.48 8.97
N PRO A 17 -6.26 5.85 9.85
CA PRO A 17 -6.71 5.46 11.19
C PRO A 17 -7.08 6.66 12.06
N PHE A 18 -6.47 7.83 11.83
CA PHE A 18 -6.80 9.07 12.53
C PHE A 18 -8.13 9.65 12.02
N LEU A 19 -8.32 9.70 10.70
CA LEU A 19 -9.59 10.12 10.09
C LEU A 19 -10.76 9.25 10.55
N ILE A 20 -10.60 7.92 10.57
CA ILE A 20 -11.63 7.00 11.06
C ILE A 20 -11.95 7.27 12.54
N HIS A 21 -10.98 7.67 13.35
CA HIS A 21 -11.22 7.99 14.77
C HIS A 21 -12.12 9.22 14.91
N ILE A 22 -11.78 10.31 14.23
CA ILE A 22 -12.56 11.55 14.20
C ILE A 22 -13.97 11.27 13.66
N LEU A 23 -14.05 10.51 12.57
CA LEU A 23 -15.31 10.24 11.90
C LEU A 23 -16.22 9.34 12.76
N SER A 24 -15.66 8.45 13.58
CA SER A 24 -16.44 7.61 14.50
C SER A 24 -17.20 8.41 15.56
N SER A 25 -16.82 9.66 15.83
CA SER A 25 -17.55 10.57 16.73
C SER A 25 -18.84 11.12 16.12
N TYR A 26 -19.10 10.91 14.81
CA TYR A 26 -20.24 11.47 14.10
C TYR A 26 -21.05 10.38 13.38
N SER A 27 -22.06 9.78 14.03
CA SER A 27 -22.74 8.57 13.55
C SER A 27 -23.34 8.65 12.13
N PHE A 28 -23.92 9.77 11.72
CA PHE A 28 -24.54 9.89 10.38
C PHE A 28 -23.52 10.23 9.27
N ALA A 29 -22.49 11.02 9.59
CA ALA A 29 -21.44 11.37 8.64
C ALA A 29 -20.39 10.27 8.47
N ALA A 30 -20.34 9.30 9.40
CA ALA A 30 -19.37 8.21 9.41
C ALA A 30 -19.47 7.29 8.19
N GLU A 31 -20.66 6.88 7.81
CA GLU A 31 -20.84 5.94 6.69
C GLU A 31 -20.48 6.58 5.36
N THR A 32 -20.96 7.79 5.10
CA THR A 32 -20.65 8.52 3.86
C THR A 32 -19.17 8.87 3.78
N GLY A 33 -18.57 9.36 4.87
CA GLY A 33 -17.14 9.70 4.89
C GLY A 33 -16.26 8.46 4.72
N LEU A 34 -16.61 7.32 5.34
CA LEU A 34 -15.89 6.06 5.14
C LEU A 34 -15.98 5.59 3.68
N THR A 35 -17.16 5.69 3.06
CA THR A 35 -17.35 5.32 1.65
C THR A 35 -16.48 6.17 0.72
N CYS A 36 -16.41 7.48 0.97
CA CYS A 36 -15.52 8.37 0.22
C CYS A 36 -14.04 7.99 0.40
N LEU A 37 -13.62 7.69 1.63
CA LEU A 37 -12.24 7.26 1.92
C LEU A 37 -11.90 5.94 1.20
N ILE A 38 -12.81 4.97 1.20
CA ILE A 38 -12.61 3.71 0.46
C ILE A 38 -12.53 4.00 -1.06
N GLY A 39 -13.38 4.88 -1.58
CA GLY A 39 -13.33 5.30 -2.99
C GLY A 39 -12.00 5.96 -3.37
N ILE A 40 -11.47 6.86 -2.54
CA ILE A 40 -10.17 7.49 -2.75
C ILE A 40 -9.06 6.43 -2.73
N ALA A 41 -9.10 5.50 -1.77
CA ALA A 41 -8.13 4.40 -1.69
C ALA A 41 -8.13 3.59 -2.98
N GLY A 42 -9.32 3.21 -3.49
CA GLY A 42 -9.47 2.44 -4.71
C GLY A 42 -8.98 3.18 -5.96
N ILE A 43 -9.13 4.50 -6.03
CA ILE A 43 -8.57 5.30 -7.13
C ILE A 43 -7.05 5.32 -7.05
N LEU A 44 -6.49 5.57 -5.86
CA LEU A 44 -5.04 5.63 -5.62
C LEU A 44 -4.36 4.31 -6.02
N THR A 45 -4.87 3.19 -5.53
CA THR A 45 -4.32 1.85 -5.84
C THR A 45 -4.64 1.43 -7.28
N GLY A 46 -5.79 1.84 -7.83
CA GLY A 46 -6.14 1.57 -9.22
C GLY A 46 -5.19 2.21 -10.24
N VAL A 47 -4.64 3.39 -9.94
CA VAL A 47 -3.62 4.06 -10.78
C VAL A 47 -2.25 3.37 -10.69
N GLU A 48 -1.99 2.64 -9.61
CA GLU A 48 -0.74 1.90 -9.43
C GLU A 48 -0.62 0.73 -10.42
N PHE A 49 -1.73 0.06 -10.73
CA PHE A 49 -1.78 -1.07 -11.65
C PHE A 49 -1.14 -0.79 -13.04
N PRO A 50 -1.55 0.24 -13.80
CA PRO A 50 -0.91 0.55 -15.09
C PRO A 50 0.55 1.02 -14.92
N LEU A 51 0.91 1.64 -13.80
CA LEU A 51 2.26 2.13 -13.55
C LEU A 51 3.25 0.99 -13.30
N VAL A 52 2.85 -0.01 -12.50
CA VAL A 52 3.64 -1.23 -12.26
C VAL A 52 3.74 -2.07 -13.53
N ASN A 53 2.64 -2.26 -14.26
CA ASN A 53 2.65 -3.02 -15.51
C ASN A 53 3.57 -2.42 -16.56
N LYS A 54 3.66 -1.08 -16.65
CA LYS A 54 4.62 -0.41 -17.53
C LYS A 54 6.06 -0.81 -17.21
N ILE A 55 6.44 -0.82 -15.94
CA ILE A 55 7.79 -1.18 -15.48
C ILE A 55 8.07 -2.66 -15.75
N LEU A 56 7.08 -3.52 -15.52
CA LEU A 56 7.25 -4.97 -15.67
C LEU A 56 7.36 -5.38 -17.15
N THR A 57 6.62 -4.69 -18.03
CA THR A 57 6.71 -4.88 -19.50
C THR A 57 8.03 -4.32 -20.07
N GLU A 58 8.61 -3.26 -19.48
CA GLU A 58 9.96 -2.79 -19.84
C GLU A 58 11.05 -3.86 -19.63
N HIS A 59 10.81 -4.85 -18.76
CA HIS A 59 11.68 -6.01 -18.51
C HIS A 59 11.41 -7.22 -19.43
N HIS A 60 10.87 -6.99 -20.64
CA HIS A 60 10.58 -8.00 -21.67
C HIS A 60 9.44 -8.99 -21.34
N GLN A 61 8.56 -8.67 -20.39
CA GLN A 61 7.37 -9.47 -20.12
C GLN A 61 6.20 -9.02 -21.02
N ASP A 62 5.37 -9.96 -21.46
CA ASP A 62 4.11 -9.64 -22.14
C ASP A 62 3.20 -8.81 -21.21
N ILE A 63 2.43 -7.87 -21.77
CA ILE A 63 1.48 -7.04 -21.03
C ILE A 63 0.45 -7.92 -20.30
N ALA A 64 -0.02 -9.00 -20.93
CA ALA A 64 -0.98 -9.93 -20.33
C ALA A 64 -0.39 -10.68 -19.13
N ILE A 65 0.87 -11.11 -19.23
CA ILE A 65 1.58 -11.79 -18.13
C ILE A 65 1.85 -10.80 -17.00
N SER A 66 2.30 -9.59 -17.32
CA SER A 66 2.57 -8.53 -16.35
C SER A 66 1.31 -8.15 -15.58
N ALA A 67 0.22 -7.89 -16.30
CA ALA A 67 -1.08 -7.58 -15.72
C ALA A 67 -1.62 -8.71 -14.85
N GLY A 68 -1.51 -9.96 -15.32
CA GLY A 68 -1.90 -11.15 -14.56
C GLY A 68 -1.09 -11.31 -13.29
N ALA A 69 0.24 -11.12 -13.35
CA ALA A 69 1.13 -11.22 -12.19
C ALA A 69 0.81 -10.13 -11.15
N THR A 70 0.70 -8.87 -11.58
CA THR A 70 0.36 -7.74 -10.70
C THR A 70 -1.01 -7.94 -10.05
N ASN A 71 -2.03 -8.33 -10.81
CA ASN A 71 -3.38 -8.58 -10.29
C ASN A 71 -3.42 -9.76 -9.32
N SER A 72 -2.66 -10.82 -9.60
CA SER A 72 -2.57 -11.98 -8.71
C SER A 72 -1.89 -11.62 -7.39
N ALA A 73 -0.81 -10.83 -7.45
CA ALA A 73 -0.11 -10.34 -6.27
C ALA A 73 -1.02 -9.46 -5.39
N ASP A 74 -1.80 -8.55 -6.00
CA ASP A 74 -2.77 -7.70 -5.29
C ASP A 74 -3.84 -8.54 -4.57
N HIS A 75 -4.46 -9.50 -5.25
CA HIS A 75 -5.47 -10.36 -4.63
C HIS A 75 -4.91 -11.26 -3.52
N ILE A 76 -3.70 -11.82 -3.70
CA ILE A 76 -3.06 -12.63 -2.65
C ILE A 76 -2.76 -11.76 -1.43
N GLY A 77 -2.23 -10.54 -1.64
CA GLY A 77 -1.98 -9.58 -0.58
C GLY A 77 -3.27 -9.19 0.16
N ALA A 78 -4.33 -8.88 -0.58
CA ALA A 78 -5.64 -8.54 -0.01
C ALA A 78 -6.23 -9.70 0.79
N PHE A 79 -6.13 -10.94 0.28
CA PHE A 79 -6.60 -12.14 0.97
C PHE A 79 -5.84 -12.36 2.29
N LEU A 80 -4.51 -12.35 2.25
CA LEU A 80 -3.68 -12.53 3.44
C LEU A 80 -3.91 -11.40 4.46
N GLY A 81 -3.99 -10.15 3.99
CA GLY A 81 -4.28 -8.99 4.83
C GLY A 81 -5.66 -9.07 5.49
N ALA A 82 -6.69 -9.51 4.76
CA ALA A 82 -8.04 -9.70 5.30
C ALA A 82 -8.08 -10.78 6.38
N ILE A 83 -7.39 -11.91 6.19
CA ILE A 83 -7.27 -12.96 7.21
C ILE A 83 -6.52 -12.43 8.43
N LEU A 84 -5.34 -11.84 8.21
CA LEU A 84 -4.50 -11.37 9.30
C LEU A 84 -5.22 -10.31 10.13
N THR A 85 -5.91 -9.36 9.49
CA THR A 85 -6.57 -8.27 10.20
C THR A 85 -7.92 -8.71 10.77
N GLY A 86 -8.78 -9.32 9.95
CA GLY A 86 -10.17 -9.63 10.29
C GLY A 86 -10.36 -10.89 11.14
N VAL A 87 -9.54 -11.93 10.91
CA VAL A 87 -9.65 -13.22 11.60
C VAL A 87 -8.68 -13.33 12.77
N ILE A 88 -7.49 -12.74 12.67
CA ILE A 88 -6.46 -12.86 13.71
C ILE A 88 -6.42 -11.60 14.59
N CYS A 89 -6.15 -10.42 14.02
CA CYS A 89 -5.90 -9.23 14.83
C CYS A 89 -7.14 -8.76 15.60
N ILE A 90 -8.28 -8.59 14.92
CA ILE A 90 -9.50 -8.07 15.56
C ILE A 90 -9.98 -8.99 16.70
N PRO A 91 -10.07 -10.33 16.52
CA PRO A 91 -10.52 -11.21 17.60
C PRO A 91 -9.52 -11.32 18.77
N LEU A 92 -8.21 -11.29 18.49
CA LEU A 92 -7.19 -11.45 19.54
C LEU A 92 -6.90 -10.16 20.31
N PHE A 93 -6.86 -9.01 19.63
CA PHE A 93 -6.43 -7.73 20.21
C PHE A 93 -7.56 -6.70 20.31
N GLY A 94 -8.77 -7.07 19.86
CA GLY A 94 -9.87 -6.13 19.72
C GLY A 94 -9.61 -5.06 18.65
N ILE A 95 -10.59 -4.19 18.46
CA ILE A 95 -10.51 -3.08 17.51
C ILE A 95 -9.40 -2.10 17.92
N SER A 96 -9.28 -1.78 19.21
CA SER A 96 -8.29 -0.83 19.72
C SER A 96 -6.85 -1.35 19.57
N GLY A 97 -6.60 -2.62 19.90
CA GLY A 97 -5.26 -3.22 19.75
C GLY A 97 -4.86 -3.39 18.29
N THR A 98 -5.81 -3.78 17.43
CA THR A 98 -5.57 -3.89 15.98
C THR A 98 -5.19 -2.54 15.37
N ARG A 99 -5.84 -1.44 15.78
CA ARG A 99 -5.48 -0.09 15.33
C ARG A 99 -4.05 0.29 15.69
N LEU A 100 -3.58 -0.09 16.88
CA LEU A 100 -2.21 0.18 17.32
C LEU A 100 -1.19 -0.65 16.51
N ILE A 101 -1.49 -1.92 16.25
CA ILE A 101 -0.67 -2.79 15.40
C ILE A 101 -0.57 -2.22 13.99
N LEU A 102 -1.69 -1.81 13.39
CA LEU A 102 -1.71 -1.16 12.07
C LEU A 102 -0.89 0.13 12.06
N ALA A 103 -1.02 0.98 13.09
CA ALA A 103 -0.24 2.21 13.21
C ALA A 103 1.26 1.91 13.28
N ALA A 104 1.68 0.90 14.06
CA ALA A 104 3.07 0.49 14.18
C ALA A 104 3.64 -0.06 12.86
N LEU A 105 2.89 -0.93 12.17
CA LEU A 105 3.24 -1.45 10.85
C LEU A 105 3.43 -0.32 9.83
N ASN A 106 2.56 0.69 9.87
CA ASN A 106 2.63 1.80 8.94
C ASN A 106 3.82 2.73 9.21
N ILE A 107 4.15 2.96 10.49
CA ILE A 107 5.39 3.66 10.88
C ILE A 107 6.62 2.87 10.43
N ALA A 108 6.62 1.55 10.59
CA ALA A 108 7.73 0.70 10.13
C ALA A 108 7.90 0.77 8.61
N SER A 109 6.82 0.76 7.84
CA SER A 109 6.84 0.96 6.39
C SER A 109 7.45 2.31 6.01
N LEU A 110 7.03 3.40 6.68
CA LEU A 110 7.58 4.73 6.46
C LEU A 110 9.10 4.77 6.72
N ILE A 111 9.56 4.13 7.80
CA ILE A 111 10.99 4.04 8.13
C ILE A 111 11.75 3.29 7.04
N LEU A 112 11.22 2.16 6.55
CA LEU A 112 11.83 1.38 5.47
C LEU A 112 11.93 2.19 4.17
N ILE A 113 10.86 2.89 3.79
CA ILE A 113 10.86 3.76 2.61
C ILE A 113 11.87 4.90 2.78
N ALA A 114 11.88 5.56 3.95
CA ALA A 114 12.86 6.61 4.24
C ALA A 114 14.30 6.09 4.19
N PHE A 115 14.55 4.90 4.71
CA PHE A 115 15.88 4.27 4.67
C PHE A 115 16.29 3.90 3.24
N SER A 116 15.35 3.41 2.42
CA SER A 116 15.58 3.14 0.99
C SER A 116 15.94 4.42 0.22
N ILE A 117 15.31 5.55 0.56
CA ILE A 117 15.60 6.86 -0.05
C ILE A 117 16.97 7.39 0.40
N VAL A 118 17.32 7.24 1.67
CA VAL A 118 18.58 7.75 2.25
C VAL A 118 19.78 6.87 1.91
N TYR A 119 19.57 5.57 1.71
CA TYR A 119 20.58 4.62 1.26
C TYR A 119 20.21 4.04 -0.11
N PRO A 120 20.40 4.80 -1.21
CA PRO A 120 20.38 4.22 -2.53
C PRO A 120 21.56 3.25 -2.63
N GLY A 121 21.29 1.98 -2.33
CA GLY A 121 22.21 0.88 -2.58
C GLY A 121 22.69 0.96 -4.02
N ARG A 122 24.00 0.77 -4.22
CA ARG A 122 24.79 0.99 -5.44
C ARG A 122 24.38 0.07 -6.61
N SER A 123 23.12 0.03 -7.01
CA SER A 123 22.63 -0.71 -8.18
C SER A 123 22.71 0.15 -9.45
N LYS A 124 23.90 0.71 -9.71
CA LYS A 124 24.31 1.29 -11.01
C LYS A 124 25.78 0.98 -11.32
N ALA A 125 26.33 -0.12 -10.78
CA ALA A 125 27.75 -0.46 -10.95
C ALA A 125 28.02 -1.73 -11.79
N ALA A 126 27.06 -2.21 -12.60
CA ALA A 126 27.26 -3.41 -13.43
C ALA A 126 26.72 -3.30 -14.88
N THR A 127 26.69 -2.09 -15.46
CA THR A 127 26.34 -1.92 -16.89
C THR A 127 27.31 -1.00 -17.62
N ASN A 128 28.59 -1.03 -17.23
CA ASN A 128 29.67 -0.43 -18.01
C ASN A 128 30.93 -1.31 -17.88
N SER A 129 30.96 -2.46 -18.56
CA SER A 129 32.21 -3.06 -19.01
C SER A 129 32.30 -2.87 -20.52
N PRO A 130 33.20 -2.00 -21.03
CA PRO A 130 33.61 -2.09 -22.41
C PRO A 130 34.54 -3.30 -22.54
N LEU A 131 34.20 -4.20 -23.46
CA LEU A 131 35.06 -4.93 -24.41
C LEU A 131 34.25 -6.08 -25.00
#